data_AF-A0A503PI67-F1
#
_entry.id   AF-A0A503PI67-F1
#
_cell.length_a   1.000
_cell.length_b   1.000
_cell.length_c   1.000
_cell.angle_alpha   90.00
_cell.angle_beta   90.00
_cell.angle_gamma   90.00
#
_symmetry.space_group_name_H-M   'P 1'
#
loop_
_entity.id
_entity.type
_entity.pdbx_description
1 polymer ?
#
loop_
_entity_poly.entity_id
_entity_poly.type
_entity_poly.pdbx_seq_one_letter_code
_entity_poly.pdbx_strand_id
1 'polypeptide(L)'
;MTEQEQQVVDLLKSIETGATGPVSVINPKKYIQHNLAAADGLAGFGQLMALLPKGSAKVNTVRVFRDGDYVFTHTDYDFFGPKIGFDIFRFENGKIVEHWDNLQETAGPNPSGNTMTNGPTAPKDQEKTADNKALVRAFVQDILVGGQFDKLGGYIEGENYTQHNPAIGNGLSGLSAALEAMAKQGITMKYDMVHKVLGDGNFVLTVSEGSFAGKASSFYDLFRVENGRIVEHWDTIETIPLQSDWKNTNGKFAF
;
A
#
# COMPACT_ATOMS: atom_id res chain seq x y z
N MET A 1 7.56 18.13 -0.77
CA MET A 1 6.14 17.86 -0.97
C MET A 1 5.63 18.76 -2.09
N THR A 2 4.99 18.18 -3.10
CA THR A 2 4.34 18.88 -4.22
C THR A 2 2.91 19.30 -3.84
N GLU A 3 2.28 20.13 -4.68
CA GLU A 3 0.89 20.54 -4.47
C GLU A 3 -0.08 19.35 -4.41
N GLN A 4 0.06 18.37 -5.32
CA GLN A 4 -0.82 17.20 -5.37
C GLN A 4 -0.64 16.27 -4.17
N GLU A 5 0.59 16.14 -3.67
CA GLU A 5 0.85 15.39 -2.44
C GLU A 5 0.16 16.06 -1.24
N GLN A 6 0.25 17.38 -1.12
CA GLN A 6 -0.46 18.11 -0.07
C GLN A 6 -1.99 17.99 -0.22
N GLN A 7 -2.52 18.06 -1.44
CA GLN A 7 -3.94 17.88 -1.71
C GLN A 7 -4.44 16.49 -1.27
N VAL A 8 -3.66 15.43 -1.49
CA VAL A 8 -4.01 14.08 -1.02
C VAL A 8 -3.93 13.99 0.50
N VAL A 9 -2.88 14.53 1.13
CA VAL A 9 -2.77 14.55 2.60
C VAL A 9 -3.97 15.29 3.22
N ASP A 10 -4.34 16.45 2.67
CA ASP A 10 -5.48 17.24 3.15
C ASP A 10 -6.80 16.50 2.92
N LEU A 11 -6.96 15.82 1.78
CA LEU A 11 -8.13 15.00 1.49
C LEU A 11 -8.27 13.85 2.49
N LEU A 12 -7.21 13.09 2.74
CA LEU A 12 -7.23 12.01 3.71
C LEU A 12 -7.51 12.56 5.12
N LYS A 13 -6.86 13.67 5.50
CA LYS A 13 -7.10 14.32 6.82
C LYS A 13 -8.52 14.85 6.97
N SER A 14 -9.22 15.11 5.86
CA SER A 14 -10.63 15.52 5.88
C SER A 14 -11.56 14.46 6.48
N ILE A 15 -11.18 13.17 6.43
CA ILE A 15 -11.93 12.06 7.04
C ILE A 15 -11.99 12.24 8.57
N GLU A 16 -10.87 12.60 9.20
CA GLU A 16 -10.83 12.90 10.64
C GLU A 16 -11.49 14.23 10.98
N THR A 17 -11.20 15.27 10.19
CA THR A 17 -11.59 16.65 10.55
C THR A 17 -13.01 17.02 10.14
N GLY A 18 -13.61 16.28 9.19
CA GLY A 18 -14.88 16.63 8.55
C GLY A 18 -14.80 17.85 7.62
N ALA A 19 -13.60 18.31 7.26
CA ALA A 19 -13.41 19.47 6.40
C ALA A 19 -13.91 19.20 4.97
N THR A 20 -14.79 20.03 4.44
CA THR A 20 -15.34 19.83 3.08
C THR A 20 -14.48 20.45 1.97
N GLY A 21 -13.59 21.39 2.31
CA GLY A 21 -12.71 22.06 1.35
C GLY A 21 -11.83 21.09 0.55
N PRO A 22 -11.06 20.20 1.20
CA PRO A 22 -10.19 19.24 0.52
C PRO A 22 -10.91 18.31 -0.45
N VAL A 23 -12.18 17.97 -0.18
CA VAL A 23 -13.02 17.12 -1.04
C VAL A 23 -13.19 17.71 -2.45
N SER A 24 -13.06 19.04 -2.60
CA SER A 24 -13.17 19.71 -3.90
C SER A 24 -12.06 19.34 -4.89
N VAL A 25 -10.99 18.67 -4.46
CA VAL A 25 -9.96 18.14 -5.38
C VAL A 25 -10.47 16.96 -6.20
N ILE A 26 -11.52 16.26 -5.74
CA ILE A 26 -12.12 15.14 -6.46
C ILE A 26 -12.95 15.66 -7.64
N ASN A 27 -12.78 15.05 -8.81
CA ASN A 27 -13.60 15.34 -9.97
C ASN A 27 -14.98 14.68 -9.81
N PRO A 28 -16.07 15.44 -9.64
CA PRO A 28 -17.38 14.86 -9.33
C PRO A 28 -18.00 14.08 -10.50
N LYS A 29 -17.47 14.20 -11.72
CA LYS A 29 -18.01 13.56 -12.92
C LYS A 29 -17.20 12.38 -13.42
N LYS A 30 -15.93 12.30 -13.02
CA LYS A 30 -14.97 11.30 -13.53
C LYS A 30 -14.43 10.38 -12.45
N TYR A 31 -14.66 10.66 -11.18
CA TYR A 31 -14.08 9.89 -10.09
C TYR A 31 -14.55 8.43 -10.09
N ILE A 32 -13.59 7.52 -10.20
CA ILE A 32 -13.76 6.07 -10.12
C ILE A 32 -13.15 5.58 -8.81
N GLN A 33 -13.91 4.79 -8.06
CA GLN A 33 -13.52 4.19 -6.79
C GLN A 33 -13.27 2.68 -6.96
N HIS A 34 -12.12 2.20 -6.52
CA HIS A 34 -11.75 0.78 -6.54
C HIS A 34 -11.76 0.12 -5.15
N ASN A 35 -11.91 0.88 -4.06
CA ASN A 35 -12.22 0.32 -2.75
C ASN A 35 -13.57 -0.41 -2.83
N LEU A 36 -13.55 -1.73 -2.71
CA LEU A 36 -14.71 -2.60 -2.89
C LEU A 36 -15.77 -2.43 -1.80
N ALA A 37 -15.43 -1.83 -0.67
CA ALA A 37 -16.37 -1.51 0.41
C ALA A 37 -17.04 -0.13 0.23
N ALA A 38 -16.59 0.68 -0.73
CA ALA A 38 -17.16 1.99 -1.02
C ALA A 38 -17.95 1.96 -2.34
N ALA A 39 -19.11 2.61 -2.34
CA ALA A 39 -19.84 2.86 -3.57
C ALA A 39 -19.06 3.83 -4.47
N ASP A 40 -19.32 3.78 -5.76
CA ASP A 40 -18.59 4.58 -6.74
C ASP A 40 -18.94 6.08 -6.67
N GLY A 41 -18.03 6.90 -7.22
CA GLY A 41 -18.20 8.34 -7.34
C GLY A 41 -18.10 9.10 -6.02
N LEU A 42 -18.17 10.43 -6.13
CA LEU A 42 -18.12 11.31 -4.96
C LEU A 42 -19.29 11.09 -3.99
N ALA A 43 -20.44 10.66 -4.51
CA ALA A 43 -21.61 10.33 -3.69
C ALA A 43 -21.33 9.11 -2.79
N GLY A 44 -20.67 8.07 -3.31
CA GLY A 44 -20.31 6.89 -2.52
C GLY A 44 -19.29 7.22 -1.42
N PHE A 45 -18.30 8.05 -1.72
CA PHE A 45 -17.39 8.60 -0.71
C PHE A 45 -18.17 9.34 0.40
N GLY A 46 -19.08 10.24 0.03
CA GLY A 46 -19.90 10.99 0.99
C GLY A 46 -20.80 10.09 1.86
N GLN A 47 -21.37 9.03 1.28
CA GLN A 47 -22.16 8.04 2.03
C GLN A 47 -21.31 7.30 3.06
N LEU A 48 -20.10 6.86 2.70
CA LEU A 48 -19.20 6.20 3.62
C LEU A 48 -18.80 7.12 4.79
N MET A 49 -18.51 8.38 4.49
CA MET A 49 -18.18 9.37 5.53
C MET A 49 -19.36 9.65 6.47
N ALA A 50 -20.59 9.63 5.96
CA ALA A 50 -21.79 9.82 6.79
C ALA A 50 -22.05 8.67 7.79
N LEU A 51 -21.43 7.50 7.57
CA LEU A 51 -21.51 6.37 8.51
C LEU A 51 -20.57 6.52 9.71
N LEU A 52 -19.57 7.40 9.63
CA LEU A 52 -18.62 7.61 10.71
C LEU A 52 -19.23 8.49 11.81
N PRO A 53 -19.22 8.06 13.09
CA PRO A 53 -19.55 8.94 14.19
C PRO A 53 -18.66 10.18 14.18
N LYS A 54 -19.25 11.35 14.47
CA LYS A 54 -18.52 12.62 14.45
C LYS A 54 -17.31 12.58 15.38
N GLY A 55 -16.12 12.81 14.82
CA GLY A 55 -14.86 12.85 15.58
C GLY A 55 -14.31 11.50 16.01
N SER A 56 -14.88 10.38 15.52
CA SER A 56 -14.34 9.05 15.81
C SER A 56 -13.15 8.67 14.94
N ALA A 57 -13.00 9.32 13.78
CA ALA A 57 -11.94 8.97 12.84
C ALA A 57 -10.60 9.61 13.23
N LYS A 58 -9.50 8.87 13.05
CA LYS A 58 -8.12 9.36 13.08
C LYS A 58 -7.42 9.06 11.77
N VAL A 59 -6.65 10.03 11.30
CA VAL A 59 -5.85 9.92 10.09
C VAL A 59 -4.47 10.52 10.32
N ASN A 60 -3.46 9.70 10.14
CA ASN A 60 -2.05 10.10 10.16
C ASN A 60 -1.35 9.57 8.91
N THR A 61 -1.26 10.40 7.88
CA THR A 61 -0.50 10.07 6.67
C THR A 61 1.00 10.13 7.00
N VAL A 62 1.61 8.94 7.10
CA VAL A 62 3.00 8.77 7.55
C VAL A 62 3.98 9.22 6.47
N ARG A 63 3.66 8.92 5.22
CA ARG A 63 4.46 9.26 4.04
C ARG A 63 3.57 9.39 2.82
N VAL A 64 3.99 10.23 1.89
CA VAL A 64 3.30 10.56 0.64
C VAL A 64 4.34 10.74 -0.45
N PHE A 65 4.04 10.23 -1.63
CA PHE A 65 4.93 10.16 -2.78
C PHE A 65 4.17 10.46 -4.06
N ARG A 66 4.89 10.86 -5.11
CA ARG A 66 4.32 11.12 -6.43
C ARG A 66 5.11 10.44 -7.54
N ASP A 67 4.38 9.78 -8.45
CA ASP A 67 4.90 9.18 -9.67
C ASP A 67 4.04 9.59 -10.87
N GLY A 68 4.51 10.60 -11.62
CA GLY A 68 3.76 11.19 -12.72
C GLY A 68 2.42 11.78 -12.28
N ASP A 69 1.33 11.18 -12.76
CA ASP A 69 -0.05 11.56 -12.44
C ASP A 69 -0.61 10.83 -11.21
N TYR A 70 0.18 9.96 -10.57
CA TYR A 70 -0.24 9.21 -9.39
C TYR A 70 0.38 9.82 -8.14
N VAL A 71 -0.42 9.92 -7.08
CA VAL A 71 0.04 10.15 -5.72
C VAL A 71 -0.32 8.93 -4.90
N PHE A 72 0.62 8.43 -4.09
CA PHE A 72 0.37 7.30 -3.22
C PHE A 72 0.85 7.57 -1.80
N THR A 73 0.11 7.06 -0.83
CA THR A 73 0.30 7.31 0.60
C THR A 73 0.43 6.00 1.35
N HIS A 74 1.06 6.10 2.51
CA HIS A 74 0.99 5.09 3.55
C HIS A 74 0.49 5.76 4.82
N THR A 75 -0.63 5.29 5.33
CA THR A 75 -1.45 6.02 6.28
C THR A 75 -1.84 5.12 7.45
N ASP A 76 -1.68 5.66 8.65
CA ASP A 76 -2.21 5.07 9.88
C ASP A 76 -3.60 5.65 10.15
N TYR A 77 -4.58 4.77 10.23
CA TYR A 77 -5.99 5.09 10.32
C TYR A 77 -6.61 4.49 11.57
N ASP A 78 -7.56 5.23 12.15
CA ASP A 78 -8.57 4.65 13.04
C ASP A 78 -9.94 5.13 12.56
N PHE A 79 -10.61 4.33 11.76
CA PHE A 79 -11.99 4.57 11.34
C PHE A 79 -12.65 3.22 11.15
N PHE A 80 -13.78 2.93 11.81
CA PHE A 80 -14.27 1.54 11.92
C PHE A 80 -13.20 0.55 12.46
N GLY A 81 -12.31 1.02 13.34
CA GLY A 81 -11.19 0.26 13.91
C GLY A 81 -9.81 0.67 13.35
N PRO A 82 -8.73 0.30 14.06
CA PRO A 82 -7.37 0.64 13.68
C PRO A 82 -6.92 -0.16 12.46
N LYS A 83 -6.32 0.52 11.48
CA LYS A 83 -5.81 -0.09 10.27
C LYS A 83 -4.66 0.71 9.67
N ILE A 84 -3.82 0.03 8.94
CA ILE A 84 -2.81 0.62 8.06
C ILE A 84 -3.30 0.52 6.63
N GLY A 85 -3.12 1.60 5.88
CA GLY A 85 -3.57 1.69 4.51
C GLY A 85 -2.49 2.19 3.58
N PHE A 86 -2.47 1.65 2.37
CA PHE A 86 -1.90 2.35 1.22
C PHE A 86 -3.03 2.88 0.36
N ASP A 87 -2.95 4.15 -0.03
CA ASP A 87 -3.90 4.76 -0.96
C ASP A 87 -3.15 5.18 -2.22
N ILE A 88 -3.79 5.08 -3.38
CA ILE A 88 -3.27 5.51 -4.67
C ILE A 88 -4.34 6.38 -5.32
N PHE A 89 -3.99 7.59 -5.70
CA PHE A 89 -4.86 8.54 -6.38
C PHE A 89 -4.29 8.88 -7.74
N ARG A 90 -5.10 8.80 -8.80
CA ARG A 90 -4.73 9.32 -10.13
C ARG A 90 -5.32 10.69 -10.35
N PHE A 91 -4.51 11.59 -10.89
CA PHE A 91 -4.90 12.94 -11.26
C PHE A 91 -5.14 13.07 -12.77
N GLU A 92 -6.06 13.97 -13.11
CA GLU A 92 -6.24 14.49 -14.46
C GLU A 92 -6.62 15.97 -14.34
N ASN A 93 -5.89 16.86 -15.03
CA ASN A 93 -6.16 18.31 -15.02
C ASN A 93 -6.26 18.92 -13.60
N GLY A 94 -5.36 18.51 -12.70
CA GLY A 94 -5.32 19.00 -11.31
C GLY A 94 -6.46 18.51 -10.41
N LYS A 95 -7.22 17.50 -10.83
CA LYS A 95 -8.28 16.86 -10.04
C LYS A 95 -8.04 15.37 -9.90
N ILE A 96 -8.43 14.80 -8.75
CA ILE A 96 -8.43 13.36 -8.54
C ILE A 96 -9.59 12.76 -9.34
N VAL A 97 -9.27 11.79 -10.19
CA VAL A 97 -10.24 11.09 -11.04
C VAL A 97 -10.32 9.60 -10.74
N GLU A 98 -9.43 9.06 -9.90
CA GLU A 98 -9.44 7.64 -9.58
C GLU A 98 -8.76 7.36 -8.24
N HIS A 99 -9.21 6.32 -7.54
CA HIS A 99 -8.68 5.93 -6.25
C HIS A 99 -8.68 4.41 -6.06
N TRP A 100 -7.55 3.89 -5.60
CA TRP A 100 -7.41 2.53 -5.08
C TRP A 100 -6.86 2.61 -3.66
N ASP A 101 -7.24 1.67 -2.82
CA ASP A 101 -6.61 1.46 -1.52
C ASP A 101 -6.33 -0.01 -1.26
N ASN A 102 -5.51 -0.26 -0.24
CA ASN A 102 -5.36 -1.58 0.37
C ASN A 102 -5.26 -1.40 1.89
N LEU A 103 -6.16 -2.04 2.63
CA LEU A 103 -6.31 -1.83 4.07
C LEU A 103 -6.05 -3.13 4.85
N GLN A 104 -5.27 -3.04 5.92
CA GLN A 104 -5.01 -4.14 6.85
C GLN A 104 -5.20 -3.67 8.29
N GLU A 105 -5.82 -4.50 9.13
CA GLU A 105 -5.92 -4.23 10.56
C GLU A 105 -4.51 -4.03 11.18
N THR A 106 -4.38 -3.00 12.02
CA THR A 106 -3.10 -2.70 12.66
C THR A 106 -2.75 -3.82 13.63
N ALA A 107 -1.55 -4.37 13.50
CA ALA A 107 -0.99 -5.34 14.43
C ALA A 107 0.10 -4.72 15.31
N GLY A 108 0.48 -5.45 16.36
CA GLY A 108 1.62 -5.08 17.20
C GLY A 108 2.95 -5.08 16.44
N PRO A 109 4.05 -4.67 17.09
CA PRO A 109 5.37 -4.74 16.49
C PRO A 109 5.72 -6.15 16.03
N ASN A 110 6.47 -6.23 14.94
CA ASN A 110 6.96 -7.50 14.41
C ASN A 110 7.98 -8.17 15.37
N PRO A 111 8.48 -9.39 15.09
CA PRO A 111 9.47 -10.06 15.94
C PRO A 111 10.75 -9.27 16.19
N SER A 112 11.05 -8.25 15.37
CA SER A 112 12.21 -7.35 15.52
C SER A 112 11.87 -6.02 16.18
N GLY A 113 10.63 -5.81 16.62
CA GLY A 113 10.18 -4.60 17.32
C GLY A 113 9.80 -3.43 16.41
N ASN A 114 9.76 -3.62 15.09
CA ASN A 114 9.31 -2.60 14.15
C ASN A 114 7.80 -2.56 14.05
N THR A 115 7.22 -1.38 13.97
CA THR A 115 5.79 -1.22 13.70
C THR A 115 5.54 -1.27 12.20
N MET A 116 4.28 -1.37 11.80
CA MET A 116 3.89 -1.29 10.40
C MET A 116 4.19 0.07 9.76
N THR A 117 4.60 1.10 10.52
CA THR A 117 4.70 2.49 10.03
C THR A 117 5.99 3.23 10.40
N ASN A 118 6.83 2.72 11.31
CA ASN A 118 8.11 3.36 11.62
C ASN A 118 9.07 3.31 10.42
N GLY A 119 10.18 4.03 10.54
CA GLY A 119 11.20 4.15 9.48
C GLY A 119 11.13 5.48 8.72
N PRO A 120 11.97 5.66 7.68
CA PRO A 120 12.07 6.91 6.94
C PRO A 120 10.78 7.27 6.19
N THR A 121 10.51 8.57 6.05
CA THR A 121 9.28 9.07 5.41
C THR A 121 9.53 9.94 4.18
N ALA A 122 10.75 10.45 4.00
CA ALA A 122 11.11 11.34 2.90
C ALA A 122 11.89 10.59 1.81
N PRO A 123 11.50 10.69 0.53
CA PRO A 123 12.22 10.07 -0.57
C PRO A 123 13.57 10.75 -0.82
N LYS A 124 14.52 9.98 -1.32
CA LYS A 124 15.85 10.41 -1.78
C LYS A 124 16.12 9.83 -3.17
N ASP A 125 17.15 10.32 -3.85
CA ASP A 125 17.63 9.77 -5.12
C ASP A 125 16.55 9.70 -6.21
N GLN A 126 15.76 10.78 -6.38
CA GLN A 126 14.70 10.87 -7.40
C GLN A 126 15.20 10.57 -8.82
N GLU A 127 16.47 10.85 -9.12
CA GLU A 127 17.11 10.52 -10.39
C GLU A 127 17.21 9.00 -10.64
N LYS A 128 17.15 8.18 -9.60
CA LYS A 128 17.21 6.70 -9.68
C LYS A 128 15.85 6.03 -9.68
N THR A 129 14.75 6.79 -9.69
CA THR A 129 13.38 6.25 -9.60
C THR A 129 13.14 5.12 -10.61
N ALA A 130 13.55 5.29 -11.87
CA ALA A 130 13.34 4.29 -12.91
C ALA A 130 14.10 2.98 -12.62
N ASP A 131 15.36 3.08 -12.22
CA ASP A 131 16.21 1.93 -11.90
C ASP A 131 15.70 1.20 -10.64
N ASN A 132 15.31 1.94 -9.61
CA ASN A 132 14.74 1.38 -8.38
C ASN A 132 13.42 0.65 -8.67
N LYS A 133 12.55 1.22 -9.50
CA LYS A 133 11.32 0.55 -9.95
C LYS A 133 11.61 -0.73 -10.73
N ALA A 134 12.64 -0.73 -11.59
CA ALA A 134 13.04 -1.91 -12.32
C ALA A 134 13.58 -3.01 -11.39
N LEU A 135 14.44 -2.65 -10.44
CA LEU A 135 14.98 -3.56 -9.42
C LEU A 135 13.87 -4.21 -8.61
N VAL A 136 12.96 -3.41 -8.06
CA VAL A 136 11.87 -3.89 -7.20
C VAL A 136 10.87 -4.73 -8.00
N ARG A 137 10.53 -4.33 -9.23
CA ARG A 137 9.70 -5.16 -10.11
C ARG A 137 10.33 -6.54 -10.34
N ALA A 138 11.63 -6.57 -10.67
CA ALA A 138 12.35 -7.81 -10.91
C ALA A 138 12.39 -8.69 -9.65
N PHE A 139 12.59 -8.10 -8.47
CA PHE A 139 12.50 -8.80 -7.20
C PHE A 139 11.13 -9.47 -6.98
N VAL A 140 10.04 -8.71 -7.11
CA VAL A 140 8.68 -9.26 -6.91
C VAL A 140 8.38 -10.36 -7.92
N GLN A 141 8.79 -10.20 -9.17
CA GLN A 141 8.58 -11.20 -10.22
C GLN A 141 9.41 -12.47 -10.03
N ASP A 142 10.72 -12.35 -9.78
CA ASP A 142 11.60 -13.51 -9.63
C ASP A 142 11.32 -14.27 -8.33
N ILE A 143 11.16 -13.53 -7.22
CA ILE A 143 11.09 -14.11 -5.88
C ILE A 143 9.64 -14.40 -5.48
N LEU A 144 8.79 -13.39 -5.44
CA LEU A 144 7.45 -13.53 -4.84
C LEU A 144 6.49 -14.28 -5.77
N VAL A 145 6.53 -13.99 -7.07
CA VAL A 145 5.74 -14.69 -8.10
C VAL A 145 6.44 -15.97 -8.55
N GLY A 146 7.73 -15.88 -8.88
CA GLY A 146 8.50 -16.97 -9.48
C GLY A 146 9.05 -18.02 -8.50
N GLY A 147 9.06 -17.74 -7.20
CA GLY A 147 9.57 -18.65 -6.18
C GLY A 147 11.08 -18.90 -6.23
N GLN A 148 11.86 -18.06 -6.92
CA GLN A 148 13.29 -18.24 -7.16
C GLN A 148 14.13 -17.75 -5.98
N PHE A 149 13.88 -18.29 -4.78
CA PHE A 149 14.52 -17.85 -3.53
C PHE A 149 16.05 -18.00 -3.52
N ASP A 150 16.64 -18.78 -4.42
CA ASP A 150 18.08 -18.85 -4.65
C ASP A 150 18.68 -17.51 -5.11
N LYS A 151 17.87 -16.63 -5.73
CA LYS A 151 18.28 -15.30 -6.18
C LYS A 151 18.17 -14.21 -5.11
N LEU A 152 17.68 -14.52 -3.92
CA LEU A 152 17.29 -13.52 -2.91
C LEU A 152 18.43 -12.57 -2.51
N GLY A 153 19.64 -13.12 -2.32
CA GLY A 153 20.84 -12.34 -2.00
C GLY A 153 21.32 -11.41 -3.13
N GLY A 154 20.76 -11.54 -4.33
CA GLY A 154 20.95 -10.64 -5.45
C GLY A 154 20.11 -9.35 -5.36
N TYR A 155 19.05 -9.34 -4.54
CA TYR A 155 18.13 -8.20 -4.45
C TYR A 155 18.21 -7.51 -3.10
N ILE A 156 18.25 -8.27 -2.01
CA ILE A 156 18.13 -7.77 -0.64
C ILE A 156 19.50 -7.63 0.01
N GLU A 157 19.67 -6.60 0.83
CA GLU A 157 20.87 -6.41 1.66
C GLU A 157 20.91 -7.34 2.90
N GLY A 158 20.85 -8.65 2.67
CA GLY A 158 21.09 -9.68 3.69
C GLY A 158 20.40 -9.41 5.04
N GLU A 159 21.22 -9.30 6.10
CA GLU A 159 20.75 -9.05 7.46
C GLU A 159 20.50 -7.57 7.78
N ASN A 160 20.89 -6.65 6.89
CA ASN A 160 20.59 -5.21 7.03
C ASN A 160 19.18 -4.87 6.52
N TYR A 161 18.42 -5.86 6.05
CA TYR A 161 17.05 -5.70 5.60
C TYR A 161 16.10 -5.47 6.78
N THR A 162 15.50 -4.29 6.84
CA THR A 162 14.51 -3.93 7.87
C THR A 162 13.11 -4.34 7.39
N GLN A 163 12.37 -5.03 8.25
CA GLN A 163 11.03 -5.52 7.94
C GLN A 163 10.00 -4.86 8.84
N HIS A 164 8.81 -4.58 8.28
CA HIS A 164 7.68 -3.99 8.98
C HIS A 164 6.39 -4.82 8.90
N ASN A 165 6.37 -5.88 8.09
CA ASN A 165 5.29 -6.87 8.14
C ASN A 165 5.22 -7.45 9.57
N PRO A 166 4.04 -7.42 10.23
CA PRO A 166 3.88 -7.85 11.62
C PRO A 166 4.29 -9.30 11.91
N ALA A 167 4.27 -10.18 10.91
CA ALA A 167 4.60 -11.59 11.06
C ALA A 167 6.06 -11.91 10.73
N ILE A 168 6.83 -10.95 10.21
CA ILE A 168 8.16 -11.20 9.64
C ILE A 168 9.21 -10.34 10.34
N GLY A 169 10.27 -10.95 10.85
CA GLY A 169 11.41 -10.24 11.44
C GLY A 169 12.36 -9.66 10.39
N ASN A 170 13.33 -8.87 10.85
CA ASN A 170 14.41 -8.33 10.02
C ASN A 170 15.31 -9.42 9.45
N GLY A 171 16.04 -9.04 8.39
CA GLY A 171 17.02 -9.88 7.72
C GLY A 171 16.40 -10.99 6.90
N LEU A 172 17.25 -11.65 6.10
CA LEU A 172 16.84 -12.86 5.37
C LEU A 172 16.54 -14.01 6.33
N SER A 173 17.21 -14.02 7.49
CA SER A 173 16.92 -14.94 8.59
C SER A 173 15.48 -14.81 9.10
N GLY A 174 15.00 -13.58 9.34
CA GLY A 174 13.63 -13.31 9.77
C GLY A 174 12.58 -13.71 8.74
N LEU A 175 12.85 -13.43 7.45
CA LEU A 175 12.00 -13.89 6.35
C LEU A 175 11.91 -15.41 6.28
N SER A 176 13.07 -16.09 6.35
CA SER A 176 13.13 -17.56 6.28
C SER A 176 12.38 -18.21 7.44
N ALA A 177 12.55 -17.70 8.65
CA ALA A 177 11.84 -18.19 9.84
C ALA A 177 10.31 -18.00 9.72
N ALA A 178 9.86 -16.87 9.19
CA ALA A 178 8.44 -16.61 8.99
C ALA A 178 7.82 -17.54 7.93
N LEU A 179 8.51 -17.76 6.79
CA LEU A 179 8.07 -18.70 5.74
C LEU A 179 7.99 -20.14 6.27
N GLU A 180 8.99 -20.58 7.05
CA GLU A 180 8.97 -21.90 7.68
C GLU A 180 7.80 -22.03 8.68
N ALA A 181 7.56 -21.01 9.49
CA ALA A 181 6.47 -20.99 10.46
C ALA A 181 5.09 -21.02 9.80
N MET A 182 4.89 -20.26 8.72
CA MET A 182 3.67 -20.28 7.91
C MET A 182 3.45 -21.66 7.27
N ALA A 183 4.50 -22.26 6.69
CA ALA A 183 4.43 -23.57 6.08
C ALA A 183 4.03 -24.67 7.09
N LYS A 184 4.57 -24.64 8.31
CA LYS A 184 4.19 -25.56 9.40
C LYS A 184 2.72 -25.43 9.81
N GLN A 185 2.13 -24.26 9.62
CA GLN A 185 0.71 -23.98 9.91
C GLN A 185 -0.19 -24.22 8.69
N GLY A 186 0.37 -24.65 7.55
CA GLY A 186 -0.37 -24.80 6.29
C GLY A 186 -0.81 -23.47 5.68
N ILE A 187 -0.22 -22.35 6.11
CA ILE A 187 -0.48 -21.02 5.56
C ILE A 187 0.39 -20.85 4.31
N THR A 188 -0.26 -20.62 3.18
CA THR A 188 0.41 -20.33 1.91
C THR A 188 0.25 -18.86 1.55
N MET A 189 1.35 -18.21 1.20
CA MET A 189 1.37 -16.90 0.56
C MET A 189 1.82 -17.09 -0.89
N LYS A 190 0.96 -16.69 -1.83
CA LYS A 190 1.21 -16.85 -3.26
C LYS A 190 0.92 -15.55 -3.97
N TYR A 191 1.87 -15.08 -4.77
CA TYR A 191 1.68 -13.97 -5.69
C TYR A 191 1.45 -14.53 -7.09
N ASP A 192 0.49 -13.95 -7.81
CA ASP A 192 0.09 -14.38 -9.15
C ASP A 192 0.46 -13.32 -10.21
N MET A 193 0.22 -12.04 -9.93
CA MET A 193 0.42 -10.95 -10.90
C MET A 193 0.81 -9.64 -10.22
N VAL A 194 1.70 -8.88 -10.86
CA VAL A 194 2.00 -7.48 -10.50
C VAL A 194 1.22 -6.55 -11.42
N HIS A 195 0.29 -5.79 -10.87
CA HIS A 195 -0.61 -4.88 -11.59
C HIS A 195 -0.04 -3.46 -11.74
N LYS A 196 0.65 -2.96 -10.71
CA LYS A 196 1.23 -1.61 -10.72
C LYS A 196 2.57 -1.57 -10.02
N VAL A 197 3.45 -0.69 -10.50
CA VAL A 197 4.71 -0.32 -9.83
C VAL A 197 4.83 1.19 -9.88
N LEU A 198 4.77 1.83 -8.71
CA LEU A 198 4.90 3.28 -8.51
C LEU A 198 6.18 3.56 -7.73
N GLY A 199 6.86 4.67 -8.00
CA GLY A 199 8.05 5.03 -7.25
C GLY A 199 8.36 6.52 -7.23
N ASP A 200 8.98 6.95 -6.14
CA ASP A 200 9.53 8.29 -5.93
C ASP A 200 10.91 8.14 -5.29
N GLY A 201 11.94 8.31 -6.13
CA GLY A 201 13.33 8.08 -5.77
C GLY A 201 13.56 6.67 -5.26
N ASN A 202 13.95 6.57 -4.00
CA ASN A 202 14.30 5.33 -3.34
C ASN A 202 13.11 4.56 -2.74
N PHE A 203 11.88 5.07 -2.82
CA PHE A 203 10.68 4.33 -2.42
C PHE A 203 9.94 3.79 -3.65
N VAL A 204 9.56 2.52 -3.59
CA VAL A 204 8.82 1.84 -4.68
C VAL A 204 7.69 1.01 -4.10
N LEU A 205 6.45 1.30 -4.51
CA LEU A 205 5.25 0.54 -4.18
C LEU A 205 4.91 -0.43 -5.32
N THR A 206 4.70 -1.71 -5.01
CA THR A 206 4.11 -2.68 -5.93
C THR A 206 2.70 -3.06 -5.50
N VAL A 207 1.81 -3.14 -6.48
CA VAL A 207 0.44 -3.64 -6.30
C VAL A 207 0.34 -4.98 -6.98
N SER A 208 0.07 -6.03 -6.21
CA SER A 208 0.03 -7.40 -6.67
C SER A 208 -1.23 -8.13 -6.25
N GLU A 209 -1.62 -9.10 -7.06
CA GLU A 209 -2.71 -10.04 -6.80
C GLU A 209 -2.15 -11.41 -6.43
N GLY A 210 -2.88 -12.14 -5.59
CA GLY A 210 -2.66 -13.57 -5.41
C GLY A 210 -3.57 -14.16 -4.34
N SER A 211 -2.99 -14.99 -3.47
CA SER A 211 -3.74 -15.59 -2.37
C SER A 211 -2.92 -15.70 -1.08
N PHE A 212 -3.60 -15.48 0.04
CA PHE A 212 -3.05 -15.67 1.39
C PHE A 212 -3.96 -16.57 2.21
N ALA A 213 -3.39 -17.62 2.81
CA ALA A 213 -4.14 -18.63 3.58
C ALA A 213 -5.37 -19.20 2.83
N GLY A 214 -5.22 -19.43 1.51
CA GLY A 214 -6.27 -19.98 0.65
C GLY A 214 -7.37 -18.99 0.25
N LYS A 215 -7.26 -17.71 0.60
CA LYS A 215 -8.21 -16.66 0.19
C LYS A 215 -7.58 -15.78 -0.88
N ALA A 216 -8.37 -15.31 -1.85
CA ALA A 216 -7.92 -14.30 -2.80
C ALA A 216 -7.51 -13.02 -2.05
N SER A 217 -6.35 -12.46 -2.39
CA SER A 217 -5.76 -11.35 -1.66
C SER A 217 -5.06 -10.36 -2.57
N SER A 218 -5.01 -9.12 -2.10
CA SER A 218 -4.27 -8.01 -2.67
C SER A 218 -3.09 -7.67 -1.77
N PHE A 219 -1.92 -7.56 -2.37
CA PHE A 219 -0.65 -7.26 -1.70
C PHE A 219 -0.17 -5.90 -2.19
N TYR A 220 0.02 -4.98 -1.25
CA TYR A 220 0.64 -3.69 -1.53
C TYR A 220 1.94 -3.66 -0.74
N ASP A 221 3.07 -3.71 -1.45
CA ASP A 221 4.40 -3.83 -0.87
C ASP A 221 5.20 -2.57 -1.20
N LEU A 222 5.57 -1.80 -0.17
CA LEU A 222 6.44 -0.64 -0.28
C LEU A 222 7.85 -1.03 0.09
N PHE A 223 8.79 -0.80 -0.80
CA PHE A 223 10.21 -1.06 -0.62
C PHE A 223 11.01 0.24 -0.56
N ARG A 224 12.06 0.26 0.26
CA ARG A 224 13.14 1.25 0.17
C ARG A 224 14.38 0.62 -0.42
N VAL A 225 15.02 1.35 -1.33
CA VAL A 225 16.25 0.94 -2.02
C VAL A 225 17.42 1.81 -1.58
N GLU A 226 18.57 1.23 -1.28
CA GLU A 226 19.83 1.96 -1.09
C GLU A 226 20.96 1.21 -1.79
N ASN A 227 21.86 1.96 -2.43
CA ASN A 227 23.04 1.39 -3.11
C ASN A 227 22.72 0.23 -4.07
N GLY A 228 21.57 0.28 -4.75
CA GLY A 228 21.12 -0.75 -5.69
C GLY A 228 20.62 -2.04 -5.02
N ARG A 229 20.26 -1.99 -3.74
CA ARG A 229 19.72 -3.12 -2.96
C ARG A 229 18.42 -2.71 -2.26
N ILE A 230 17.52 -3.67 -2.09
CA ILE A 230 16.33 -3.50 -1.24
C ILE A 230 16.77 -3.63 0.23
N VAL A 231 16.45 -2.62 1.02
CA VAL A 231 16.94 -2.48 2.41
C VAL A 231 15.83 -2.37 3.44
N GLU A 232 14.59 -2.07 3.03
CA GLU A 232 13.46 -1.94 3.96
C GLU A 232 12.14 -2.25 3.26
N HIS A 233 11.16 -2.76 4.00
CA HIS A 233 9.86 -3.19 3.46
C HIS A 233 8.70 -3.01 4.43
N TRP A 234 7.60 -2.45 3.91
CA TRP A 234 6.29 -2.36 4.55
C TRP A 234 5.25 -2.96 3.63
N ASP A 235 4.21 -3.57 4.18
CA ASP A 235 3.13 -4.12 3.37
C ASP A 235 1.75 -3.97 3.99
N THR A 236 0.75 -4.23 3.15
CA THR A 236 -0.59 -4.61 3.57
C THR A 236 -1.04 -5.83 2.78
N ILE A 237 -1.72 -6.76 3.47
CA ILE A 237 -2.36 -7.93 2.90
C ILE A 237 -3.86 -7.81 3.14
N GLU A 238 -4.63 -7.57 2.08
CA GLU A 238 -6.08 -7.42 2.16
C GLU A 238 -6.77 -8.61 1.49
N THR A 239 -7.71 -9.26 2.19
CA THR A 239 -8.56 -10.27 1.57
C THR A 239 -9.55 -9.61 0.62
N ILE A 240 -9.60 -10.06 -0.63
CA ILE A 240 -10.57 -9.57 -1.61
C ILE A 240 -11.93 -10.21 -1.28
N PRO A 241 -12.97 -9.42 -0.97
CA PRO A 241 -14.30 -9.95 -0.68
C PRO A 241 -14.92 -10.60 -1.92
N LEU A 242 -15.93 -11.44 -1.71
CA LEU A 242 -16.70 -12.01 -2.82
C LEU A 242 -17.35 -10.90 -3.64
N GLN A 243 -17.47 -11.10 -4.95
CA GLN A 243 -18.04 -10.10 -5.86
C GLN A 243 -19.46 -9.67 -5.48
N SER A 244 -20.23 -10.54 -4.81
CA SER A 244 -21.56 -10.22 -4.28
C SER A 244 -21.57 -9.13 -3.21
N ASP A 245 -20.44 -8.92 -2.53
CA ASP A 245 -20.32 -7.96 -1.43
C ASP A 245 -19.76 -6.61 -1.89
N TRP A 246 -19.32 -6.52 -3.16
CA TRP A 246 -18.74 -5.31 -3.71
C TRP A 246 -19.78 -4.19 -3.82
N LYS A 247 -19.37 -2.97 -3.43
CA LYS A 247 -20.21 -1.76 -3.52
C LYS A 247 -20.05 -1.00 -4.85
N ASN A 248 -19.09 -1.42 -5.68
CA ASN A 248 -18.88 -0.92 -7.03
C ASN A 248 -18.46 -2.08 -7.95
N THR A 249 -18.43 -1.84 -9.26
CA THR A 249 -18.07 -2.85 -10.28
C THR A 249 -16.72 -2.57 -10.94
N ASN A 250 -15.92 -1.65 -10.38
CA ASN A 250 -14.69 -1.16 -11.01
C ASN A 250 -13.50 -2.13 -10.85
N GLY A 251 -13.61 -3.06 -9.89
CA GLY A 251 -12.62 -4.09 -9.63
C GLY A 251 -11.42 -3.57 -8.83
N LYS A 252 -10.71 -4.47 -8.14
CA LYS A 252 -9.59 -4.12 -7.23
C LYS A 252 -8.35 -3.60 -7.96
N PHE A 253 -8.12 -4.01 -9.21
CA PHE A 253 -6.84 -3.84 -9.92
C PHE A 253 -6.93 -3.16 -11.30
N ALA A 254 -8.05 -2.50 -11.64
CA ALA A 254 -8.20 -1.86 -12.95
C ALA A 254 -7.39 -0.53 -13.00
N PHE A 255 -6.12 -0.60 -13.40
CA PHE A 255 -5.13 0.49 -13.45
C PHE A 255 -4.85 1.09 -14.83
#